data_AF-L2FUQ8-F1
#
_entry.id   AF-L2FUQ8-F1
#
_cell.length_a   1.000
_cell.length_b   1.000
_cell.length_c   1.000
_cell.angle_alpha   90.00
_cell.angle_beta   90.00
_cell.angle_gamma   90.00
#
_symmetry.space_group_name_H-M   'P 1'
#
loop_
_entity.id
_entity.type
_entity.pdbx_description
1 polymer ?
#
loop_
_entity_poly.entity_id
_entity_poly.type
_entity_poly.pdbx_seq_one_letter_code
_entity_poly.pdbx_strand_id
1 'polypeptide(L)'
;MLHDLLMELNLMSTFEAAKNSTLLAMNDDAFEYLANWGMNLSSIDPELARGIMKYHFLDGFYTSTNPLLGMETQLIHSVLRPPILTNVSDGAVVKLTAADNENPFRVECGIQKVLPIVEADIYYDSGVLHTISENLVLPHNLSETTNLGNLEKFWSLVQKAQMSELLESFRDTTIMLPSNEAMEKYKFHLESLGPADLRTTINNHVIPNRVLYHTNFGAGSEEVTAVSGLKLKLSRDSVDRLFVNHAQVLKQDVLIYGGVSHVLDNVLLVNQSSDLNVKSDGLWQYVASLRWYEYPWKNTTEVIFGAALLFILGALVIQKVVRWKTSSYQRDFGGCITKEGVVRETQFRSSVVYYYAPV
;
A
#
# COMPACT_ATOMS: atom_id res chain seq x y z
N MET A 1 -27.79 -25.70 -13.47
CA MET A 1 -26.40 -26.22 -13.47
C MET A 1 -25.75 -26.28 -12.08
N LEU A 2 -25.98 -25.29 -11.19
CA LEU A 2 -25.35 -25.24 -9.87
C LEU A 2 -25.57 -26.51 -9.01
N HIS A 3 -26.80 -27.00 -8.91
CA HIS A 3 -27.12 -28.17 -8.08
C HIS A 3 -26.31 -29.41 -8.47
N ASP A 4 -26.24 -29.72 -9.77
CA ASP A 4 -25.50 -30.87 -10.28
C ASP A 4 -24.00 -30.75 -9.97
N LEU A 5 -23.43 -29.54 -10.11
CA LEU A 5 -22.04 -29.28 -9.75
C LEU A 5 -21.78 -29.47 -8.25
N LEU A 6 -22.69 -29.03 -7.37
CA LEU A 6 -22.54 -29.24 -5.92
C LEU A 6 -22.59 -30.73 -5.55
N MET A 7 -23.41 -31.51 -6.25
CA MET A 7 -23.47 -32.97 -6.09
C MET A 7 -22.17 -33.63 -6.58
N GLU A 8 -21.71 -33.29 -7.78
CA GLU A 8 -20.48 -33.82 -8.40
C GLU A 8 -19.25 -33.53 -7.53
N LEU A 9 -19.17 -32.31 -6.97
CA LEU A 9 -18.06 -31.89 -6.11
C LEU A 9 -18.18 -32.33 -4.65
N ASN A 10 -19.24 -33.06 -4.28
CA ASN A 10 -19.56 -33.49 -2.91
C ASN A 10 -19.63 -32.31 -1.90
N LEU A 11 -20.22 -31.18 -2.32
CA LEU A 11 -20.33 -29.97 -1.49
C LEU A 11 -21.69 -29.81 -0.82
N MET A 12 -22.73 -30.55 -1.25
CA MET A 12 -24.09 -30.42 -0.70
C MET A 12 -24.12 -30.56 0.83
N SER A 13 -23.57 -31.64 1.37
CA SER A 13 -23.54 -31.87 2.82
C SER A 13 -22.75 -30.81 3.59
N THR A 14 -21.73 -30.22 2.96
CA THR A 14 -20.93 -29.14 3.56
C THR A 14 -21.78 -27.88 3.72
N PHE A 15 -22.55 -27.51 2.70
CA PHE A 15 -23.36 -26.30 2.72
C PHE A 15 -24.66 -26.47 3.51
N GLU A 16 -25.27 -27.66 3.48
CA GLU A 16 -26.43 -27.98 4.31
C GLU A 16 -26.10 -27.99 5.81
N ALA A 17 -24.90 -28.43 6.19
CA ALA A 17 -24.48 -28.46 7.60
C ALA A 17 -24.08 -27.07 8.15
N ALA A 18 -23.72 -26.13 7.27
CA ALA A 18 -23.21 -24.83 7.66
C ALA A 18 -24.34 -23.87 8.02
N LYS A 19 -24.63 -23.79 9.32
CA LYS A 19 -25.62 -22.88 9.90
C LYS A 19 -25.18 -21.43 9.83
N ASN A 20 -26.14 -20.54 9.67
CA ASN A 20 -25.92 -19.08 9.67
C ASN A 20 -24.92 -18.68 8.58
N SER A 21 -25.20 -19.08 7.35
CA SER A 21 -24.35 -18.87 6.19
C SER A 21 -25.07 -18.11 5.07
N THR A 22 -24.27 -17.55 4.16
CA THR A 22 -24.76 -16.86 2.96
C THR A 22 -24.13 -17.48 1.72
N LEU A 23 -24.94 -18.02 0.82
CA LEU A 23 -24.47 -18.56 -0.47
C LEU A 23 -24.72 -17.55 -1.59
N LEU A 24 -23.66 -17.14 -2.26
CA LEU A 24 -23.73 -16.38 -3.52
C LEU A 24 -23.83 -17.39 -4.68
N ALA A 25 -25.05 -17.75 -5.06
CA ALA A 25 -25.32 -18.80 -6.02
C ALA A 25 -25.19 -18.31 -7.47
N MET A 26 -24.29 -18.91 -8.23
CA MET A 26 -24.24 -18.70 -9.69
C MET A 26 -25.52 -19.24 -10.34
N ASN A 27 -26.20 -18.38 -11.12
CA ASN A 27 -27.27 -18.82 -12.03
C ASN A 27 -26.65 -19.48 -13.29
N ASP A 28 -27.48 -19.98 -14.20
CA ASP A 28 -26.99 -20.63 -15.42
C ASP A 28 -26.22 -19.66 -16.34
N ASP A 29 -26.60 -18.38 -16.41
CA ASP A 29 -25.85 -17.35 -17.17
C ASP A 29 -24.40 -17.20 -16.67
N ALA A 30 -24.18 -17.30 -15.35
CA ALA A 30 -22.84 -17.22 -14.77
C ALA A 30 -21.95 -18.39 -15.19
N PHE A 31 -22.52 -19.60 -15.32
CA PHE A 31 -21.79 -20.77 -15.82
C PHE A 31 -21.49 -20.65 -17.31
N GLU A 32 -22.44 -20.16 -18.11
CA GLU A 32 -22.22 -19.90 -19.53
C GLU A 32 -21.15 -18.84 -19.74
N TYR A 33 -21.18 -17.76 -18.95
CA TYR A 33 -20.16 -16.73 -18.94
C TYR A 33 -18.78 -17.34 -18.68
N LEU A 34 -18.63 -18.13 -17.60
CA LEU A 34 -17.38 -18.80 -17.27
C LEU A 34 -16.88 -19.73 -18.39
N ALA A 35 -17.78 -20.53 -18.97
CA ALA A 35 -17.44 -21.45 -20.06
C ALA A 35 -16.96 -20.70 -21.31
N ASN A 36 -17.55 -19.55 -21.64
CA ASN A 36 -17.11 -18.69 -22.74
C ASN A 36 -15.71 -18.11 -22.53
N TRP A 37 -15.31 -17.92 -21.27
CA TRP A 37 -13.93 -17.57 -20.89
C TRP A 37 -12.99 -18.79 -20.79
N GLY A 38 -13.45 -19.98 -21.20
CA GLY A 38 -12.67 -21.21 -21.20
C GLY A 38 -12.57 -21.90 -19.83
N MET A 39 -13.34 -21.46 -18.83
CA MET A 39 -13.36 -22.04 -17.48
C MET A 39 -14.68 -22.78 -17.21
N ASN A 40 -14.85 -23.97 -17.78
CA ASN A 40 -15.99 -24.82 -17.43
C ASN A 40 -15.69 -25.62 -16.14
N LEU A 41 -16.38 -25.28 -15.05
CA LEU A 41 -16.13 -25.83 -13.71
C LEU A 41 -16.30 -27.35 -13.59
N SER A 42 -17.11 -27.97 -14.45
CA SER A 42 -17.26 -29.44 -14.49
C SER A 42 -16.11 -30.15 -15.23
N SER A 43 -15.23 -29.40 -15.90
CA SER A 43 -14.14 -29.95 -16.72
C SER A 43 -12.74 -29.61 -16.20
N ILE A 44 -12.63 -28.66 -15.27
CA ILE A 44 -11.35 -28.30 -14.63
C ILE A 44 -11.01 -29.28 -13.50
N ASP A 45 -9.83 -29.10 -12.91
CA ASP A 45 -9.43 -29.83 -11.72
C ASP A 45 -10.50 -29.74 -10.61
N PRO A 46 -10.98 -30.87 -10.05
CA PRO A 46 -12.04 -30.84 -9.04
C PRO A 46 -11.66 -30.13 -7.73
N GLU A 47 -10.37 -30.08 -7.36
CA GLU A 47 -9.94 -29.30 -6.18
C GLU A 47 -10.06 -27.80 -6.46
N LEU A 48 -9.67 -27.36 -7.66
CA LEU A 48 -9.85 -25.98 -8.11
C LEU A 48 -11.33 -25.60 -8.16
N ALA A 49 -12.17 -26.45 -8.77
CA ALA A 49 -13.63 -26.24 -8.83
C ALA A 49 -14.24 -26.13 -7.42
N ARG A 50 -13.86 -27.04 -6.50
CA ARG A 50 -14.26 -26.94 -5.08
C ARG A 50 -13.81 -25.64 -4.44
N GLY A 51 -12.58 -25.19 -4.71
CA GLY A 51 -12.06 -23.93 -4.17
C GLY A 51 -12.87 -22.72 -4.64
N ILE A 52 -13.19 -22.66 -5.93
CA ILE A 52 -14.05 -21.60 -6.51
C ILE A 52 -15.44 -21.63 -5.85
N MET A 53 -16.06 -22.81 -5.72
CA MET A 53 -17.37 -22.91 -5.08
C MET A 53 -17.36 -22.54 -3.59
N LYS A 54 -16.29 -22.90 -2.86
CA LYS A 54 -16.11 -22.49 -1.46
C LYS A 54 -15.97 -20.98 -1.30
N TYR A 55 -15.43 -20.27 -2.29
CA TYR A 55 -15.34 -18.81 -2.26
C TYR A 55 -16.71 -18.12 -2.34
N HIS A 56 -17.69 -18.77 -2.96
CA HIS A 56 -19.08 -18.28 -3.06
C HIS A 56 -19.88 -18.49 -1.78
N PHE A 57 -19.35 -19.25 -0.82
CA PHE A 57 -20.05 -19.61 0.40
C PHE A 57 -19.45 -18.84 1.58
N LEU A 58 -20.21 -17.88 2.10
CA LEU A 58 -19.78 -16.88 3.07
C LEU A 58 -20.17 -17.27 4.50
N ASP A 59 -19.26 -16.98 5.43
CA ASP A 59 -19.47 -17.16 6.87
C ASP A 59 -20.37 -16.04 7.41
N GLY A 60 -21.52 -16.39 7.98
CA GLY A 60 -22.51 -15.44 8.51
C GLY A 60 -23.76 -15.32 7.64
N PHE A 61 -24.81 -14.71 8.21
CA PHE A 61 -26.11 -14.59 7.57
C PHE A 61 -26.40 -13.13 7.22
N TYR A 62 -26.35 -12.83 5.92
CA TYR A 62 -26.51 -11.48 5.38
C TYR A 62 -27.68 -11.44 4.41
N THR A 63 -28.78 -10.81 4.82
CA THR A 63 -29.94 -10.52 3.97
C THR A 63 -29.79 -9.15 3.31
N SER A 64 -30.60 -8.88 2.28
CA SER A 64 -30.64 -7.56 1.64
C SER A 64 -31.04 -6.43 2.59
N THR A 65 -31.73 -6.78 3.67
CA THR A 65 -32.20 -5.88 4.73
C THR A 65 -31.25 -5.76 5.91
N ASN A 66 -30.06 -6.38 5.86
CA ASN A 66 -29.11 -6.33 6.96
C ASN A 66 -28.67 -4.86 7.21
N PRO A 67 -28.93 -4.30 8.41
CA PRO A 67 -28.65 -2.90 8.69
C PRO A 67 -27.17 -2.52 8.59
N LEU A 68 -26.26 -3.49 8.78
CA LEU A 68 -24.82 -3.26 8.70
C LEU A 68 -24.38 -2.85 7.28
N LEU A 69 -25.07 -3.35 6.24
CA LEU A 69 -24.77 -3.01 4.84
C LEU A 69 -24.94 -1.52 4.55
N GLY A 70 -25.83 -0.84 5.28
CA GLY A 70 -26.07 0.60 5.15
C GLY A 70 -25.19 1.48 6.03
N MET A 71 -24.38 0.88 6.91
CA MET A 71 -23.47 1.62 7.80
C MET A 71 -22.06 1.71 7.22
N GLU A 72 -21.53 0.58 6.77
CA GLU A 72 -20.19 0.49 6.17
C GLU A 72 -20.09 -0.77 5.28
N THR A 73 -19.05 -0.83 4.46
CA THR A 73 -18.73 -2.01 3.65
C THR A 73 -18.47 -3.22 4.56
N GLN A 74 -19.20 -4.31 4.36
CA GLN A 74 -19.01 -5.52 5.15
C GLN A 74 -17.97 -6.42 4.49
N LEU A 75 -16.93 -6.83 5.23
CA LEU A 75 -15.90 -7.76 4.75
C LEU A 75 -16.16 -9.15 5.31
N ILE A 76 -16.65 -10.03 4.45
CA ILE A 76 -17.13 -11.35 4.86
C ILE A 76 -16.17 -12.42 4.35
N HIS A 77 -15.63 -13.22 5.27
CA HIS A 77 -14.82 -14.36 4.90
C HIS A 77 -15.69 -15.45 4.27
N SER A 78 -15.21 -16.01 3.16
CA SER A 78 -15.76 -17.24 2.60
C SER A 78 -15.24 -18.47 3.35
N VAL A 79 -15.82 -19.65 3.14
CA VAL A 79 -15.31 -20.92 3.69
C VAL A 79 -14.10 -21.48 2.93
N LEU A 80 -13.62 -20.79 1.90
CA LEU A 80 -12.37 -21.14 1.23
C LEU A 80 -11.23 -21.06 2.25
N ARG A 81 -10.38 -22.08 2.32
CA ARG A 81 -9.23 -22.12 3.24
C ARG A 81 -7.95 -22.48 2.46
N PRO A 82 -6.77 -22.03 2.92
CA PRO A 82 -5.48 -22.40 2.33
C PRO A 82 -5.29 -23.94 2.31
N PRO A 83 -4.39 -24.47 1.45
CA PRO A 83 -3.42 -23.75 0.61
C PRO A 83 -3.92 -23.42 -0.79
N ILE A 84 -5.15 -23.79 -1.13
CA ILE A 84 -5.67 -23.67 -2.50
C ILE A 84 -6.37 -22.31 -2.62
N LEU A 85 -5.96 -21.52 -3.62
CA LEU A 85 -6.60 -20.27 -4.05
C LEU A 85 -6.64 -19.12 -3.03
N THR A 86 -6.10 -19.31 -1.83
CA THR A 86 -5.92 -18.24 -0.86
C THR A 86 -4.79 -18.57 0.12
N ASN A 87 -4.08 -17.53 0.55
CA ASN A 87 -3.15 -17.55 1.66
C ASN A 87 -3.68 -16.71 2.84
N VAL A 88 -5.00 -16.64 3.00
CA VAL A 88 -5.65 -16.06 4.18
C VAL A 88 -6.25 -17.18 5.03
N SER A 89 -5.80 -17.32 6.27
CA SER A 89 -6.17 -18.39 7.20
C SER A 89 -7.66 -18.45 7.46
N ASP A 90 -8.28 -17.29 7.67
CA ASP A 90 -9.72 -17.17 7.92
C ASP A 90 -10.55 -17.28 6.63
N GLY A 91 -9.87 -17.31 5.48
CA GLY A 91 -10.45 -17.47 4.15
C GLY A 91 -10.45 -16.20 3.33
N ALA A 92 -10.59 -16.34 2.01
CA ALA A 92 -10.68 -15.20 1.12
C ALA A 92 -11.97 -14.41 1.39
N VAL A 93 -11.89 -13.09 1.32
CA VAL A 93 -13.01 -12.20 1.64
C VAL A 93 -13.79 -11.81 0.39
N VAL A 94 -15.10 -11.62 0.59
CA VAL A 94 -15.99 -10.93 -0.34
C VAL A 94 -16.57 -9.71 0.38
N LYS A 95 -16.65 -8.57 -0.32
CA LYS A 95 -17.22 -7.35 0.24
C LYS A 95 -18.68 -7.22 -0.13
N LEU A 96 -19.52 -6.87 0.84
CA LEU A 96 -20.92 -6.57 0.63
C LEU A 96 -21.16 -5.07 0.90
N THR A 97 -21.78 -4.39 -0.04
CA THR A 97 -22.08 -2.95 0.06
C THR A 97 -23.53 -2.69 -0.29
N ALA A 98 -24.20 -1.80 0.44
CA ALA A 98 -25.52 -1.34 0.01
C ALA A 98 -25.44 -0.75 -1.41
N ALA A 99 -26.42 -1.08 -2.23
CA ALA A 99 -26.62 -0.40 -3.50
C ALA A 99 -27.39 0.91 -3.24
N ASP A 100 -26.93 2.01 -3.82
CA ASP A 100 -27.60 3.30 -3.71
C ASP A 100 -29.00 3.21 -4.33
N ASN A 101 -30.04 3.35 -3.50
CA ASN A 101 -31.46 3.46 -3.89
C ASN A 101 -32.08 2.29 -4.68
N GLU A 102 -31.37 1.17 -4.84
CA GLU A 102 -31.88 -0.04 -5.49
C GLU A 102 -31.54 -1.25 -4.61
N ASN A 103 -32.54 -1.88 -3.99
CA ASN A 103 -32.34 -3.24 -3.49
C ASN A 103 -32.27 -4.18 -4.69
N PRO A 104 -31.41 -5.21 -4.69
CA PRO A 104 -30.55 -5.69 -3.58
C PRO A 104 -29.14 -5.06 -3.49
N PHE A 105 -28.37 -5.42 -2.46
CA PHE A 105 -26.97 -5.01 -2.24
C PHE A 105 -26.02 -5.48 -3.36
N ARG A 106 -24.80 -4.94 -3.38
CA ARG A 106 -23.73 -5.30 -4.32
C ARG A 106 -22.67 -6.17 -3.67
N VAL A 107 -22.04 -7.00 -4.49
CA VAL A 107 -20.94 -7.86 -4.11
C VAL A 107 -19.68 -7.38 -4.82
N GLU A 108 -18.66 -6.95 -4.08
CA GLU A 108 -17.32 -6.73 -4.64
C GLU A 108 -16.42 -7.92 -4.28
N CYS A 109 -15.89 -8.59 -5.30
CA CYS A 109 -15.01 -9.73 -5.14
C CYS A 109 -13.55 -9.36 -5.41
N GLY A 110 -12.69 -10.37 -5.60
CA GLY A 110 -11.30 -10.18 -5.98
C GLY A 110 -11.19 -9.37 -7.26
N ILE A 111 -10.00 -8.83 -7.51
CA ILE A 111 -9.73 -7.84 -8.57
C ILE A 111 -10.67 -6.63 -8.57
N GLN A 112 -11.41 -6.40 -7.47
CA GLN A 112 -12.36 -5.30 -7.27
C GLN A 112 -13.52 -5.31 -8.26
N LYS A 113 -13.89 -6.50 -8.76
CA LYS A 113 -15.05 -6.67 -9.62
C LYS A 113 -16.32 -6.59 -8.79
N VAL A 114 -17.19 -5.64 -9.13
CA VAL A 114 -18.50 -5.42 -8.49
C VAL A 114 -19.58 -6.11 -9.30
N LEU A 115 -20.40 -6.93 -8.63
CA LEU A 115 -21.50 -7.68 -9.19
C LEU A 115 -22.82 -7.27 -8.53
N PRO A 116 -23.91 -7.12 -9.29
CA PRO A 116 -25.25 -7.02 -8.73
C PRO A 116 -25.75 -8.39 -8.26
N ILE A 117 -26.62 -8.40 -7.26
CA ILE A 117 -27.44 -9.57 -6.94
C ILE A 117 -28.65 -9.59 -7.90
N VAL A 118 -28.95 -10.75 -8.47
CA VAL A 118 -30.06 -10.96 -9.41
C VAL A 118 -31.36 -11.24 -8.66
N GLU A 119 -31.32 -12.20 -7.73
CA GLU A 119 -32.41 -12.54 -6.83
C GLU A 119 -31.86 -12.65 -5.41
N ALA A 120 -32.48 -11.96 -4.47
CA ALA A 120 -32.01 -11.87 -3.09
C ALA A 120 -32.95 -12.58 -2.11
N ASP A 121 -32.41 -12.90 -0.94
CA ASP A 121 -33.16 -13.37 0.23
C ASP A 121 -33.92 -14.70 -0.01
N ILE A 122 -33.31 -15.65 -0.71
CA ILE A 122 -33.84 -17.00 -0.85
C ILE A 122 -33.44 -17.81 0.40
N TYR A 123 -34.39 -18.00 1.31
CA TYR A 123 -34.14 -18.72 2.56
C TYR A 123 -34.10 -20.24 2.37
N TYR A 124 -33.20 -20.89 3.10
CA TYR A 124 -33.16 -22.34 3.27
C TYR A 124 -32.81 -22.68 4.72
N ASP A 125 -32.91 -23.95 5.12
CA ASP A 125 -32.84 -24.37 6.53
C ASP A 125 -31.58 -23.89 7.29
N SER A 126 -30.47 -23.71 6.58
CA SER A 126 -29.17 -23.39 7.18
C SER A 126 -28.67 -21.97 6.87
N GLY A 127 -29.38 -21.19 6.06
CA GLY A 127 -28.89 -19.87 5.67
C GLY A 127 -29.76 -19.12 4.67
N VAL A 128 -29.12 -18.19 3.96
CA VAL A 128 -29.73 -17.39 2.89
C VAL A 128 -28.91 -17.51 1.62
N LEU A 129 -29.59 -17.53 0.48
CA LEU A 129 -29.02 -17.60 -0.84
C LEU A 129 -29.37 -16.33 -1.62
N HIS A 130 -28.37 -15.80 -2.33
CA HIS A 130 -28.54 -14.71 -3.29
C HIS A 130 -27.96 -15.15 -4.62
N THR A 131 -28.67 -14.95 -5.73
CA THR A 131 -28.19 -15.36 -7.05
C THR A 131 -27.36 -14.27 -7.71
N ILE A 132 -26.36 -14.67 -8.48
CA ILE A 132 -25.49 -13.80 -9.28
C ILE A 132 -25.42 -14.30 -10.72
N SER A 133 -25.35 -13.39 -11.68
CA SER A 133 -25.25 -13.69 -13.12
C SER A 133 -23.83 -13.86 -13.64
N GLU A 134 -22.83 -13.69 -12.77
CA GLU A 134 -21.42 -13.82 -13.10
C GLU A 134 -20.67 -14.48 -11.94
N ASN A 135 -19.58 -15.18 -12.24
CA ASN A 135 -18.75 -15.81 -11.22
C ASN A 135 -17.91 -14.79 -10.42
N LEU A 136 -17.74 -15.05 -9.11
CA LEU A 136 -16.82 -14.30 -8.27
C LEU A 136 -15.37 -14.58 -8.63
N VAL A 137 -14.59 -13.52 -8.81
CA VAL A 137 -13.15 -13.63 -9.08
C VAL A 137 -12.38 -13.62 -7.77
N LEU A 138 -11.42 -14.52 -7.63
CA LEU A 138 -10.57 -14.61 -6.44
C LEU A 138 -9.55 -13.47 -6.41
N PRO A 139 -9.09 -13.04 -5.22
CA PRO A 139 -8.01 -12.06 -5.12
C PRO A 139 -6.73 -12.55 -5.83
N HIS A 140 -6.12 -11.68 -6.64
CA HIS A 140 -4.88 -11.99 -7.34
C HIS A 140 -3.65 -11.77 -6.46
N ASN A 141 -2.49 -12.20 -6.96
CA ASN A 141 -1.20 -11.89 -6.33
C ASN A 141 -0.92 -10.37 -6.32
N LEU A 142 0.11 -9.99 -5.57
CA LEU A 142 0.43 -8.58 -5.38
C LEU A 142 0.85 -7.90 -6.70
N SER A 143 1.61 -8.59 -7.56
CA SER A 143 2.03 -8.06 -8.87
C SER A 143 0.85 -7.63 -9.71
N GLU A 144 -0.11 -8.53 -9.95
CA GLU A 144 -1.28 -8.23 -10.77
C GLU A 144 -2.19 -7.20 -10.10
N THR A 145 -2.31 -7.24 -8.76
CA THR A 145 -3.06 -6.22 -8.02
C THR A 145 -2.46 -4.82 -8.21
N THR A 146 -1.14 -4.68 -8.16
CA THR A 146 -0.47 -3.39 -8.41
C THR A 146 -0.59 -2.92 -9.85
N ASN A 147 -0.59 -3.85 -10.82
CA ASN A 147 -0.82 -3.56 -12.23
C ASN A 147 -2.23 -2.99 -12.47
N LEU A 148 -3.26 -3.71 -12.04
CA LEU A 148 -4.66 -3.28 -12.15
C LEU A 148 -4.95 -2.00 -11.34
N GLY A 149 -4.21 -1.78 -10.26
CA GLY A 149 -4.34 -0.63 -9.38
C GLY A 149 -3.61 0.64 -9.82
N ASN A 150 -2.85 0.63 -10.92
CA ASN A 150 -1.97 1.73 -11.34
C ASN A 150 -0.98 2.13 -10.22
N LEU A 151 -0.23 1.13 -9.72
CA LEU A 151 0.76 1.24 -8.64
C LEU A 151 2.14 0.73 -9.10
N GLU A 152 2.41 0.82 -10.40
CA GLU A 152 3.58 0.24 -11.07
C GLU A 152 4.92 0.83 -10.59
N LYS A 153 4.95 2.05 -10.05
CA LYS A 153 6.19 2.64 -9.51
C LYS A 153 6.65 1.92 -8.24
N PHE A 154 5.72 1.59 -7.35
CA PHE A 154 6.05 0.80 -6.16
C PHE A 154 6.48 -0.61 -6.57
N TRP A 155 5.75 -1.25 -7.50
CA TRP A 155 6.12 -2.57 -7.99
C TRP A 155 7.49 -2.61 -8.67
N SER A 156 7.84 -1.57 -9.45
CA SER A 156 9.17 -1.43 -10.06
C SER A 156 10.28 -1.36 -8.99
N LEU A 157 10.02 -0.72 -7.85
CA LEU A 157 10.96 -0.69 -6.72
C LEU A 157 11.14 -2.08 -6.10
N VAL A 158 10.04 -2.83 -5.94
CA VAL A 158 10.04 -4.21 -5.46
C VAL A 158 10.88 -5.12 -6.37
N GLN A 159 10.72 -4.97 -7.69
CA GLN A 159 11.51 -5.70 -8.68
C GLN A 159 13.00 -5.33 -8.62
N LYS A 160 13.33 -4.02 -8.57
CA LYS A 160 14.71 -3.54 -8.43
C LYS A 160 15.37 -4.05 -7.15
N ALA A 161 14.61 -4.17 -6.07
CA ALA A 161 15.07 -4.71 -4.80
C ALA A 161 15.05 -6.26 -4.75
N GLN A 162 14.61 -6.94 -5.81
CA GLN A 162 14.47 -8.40 -5.88
C GLN A 162 13.70 -8.95 -4.66
N MET A 163 12.50 -8.40 -4.44
CA MET A 163 11.60 -8.77 -3.34
C MET A 163 10.27 -9.37 -3.80
N SER A 164 10.04 -9.51 -5.12
CA SER A 164 8.76 -9.97 -5.67
C SER A 164 8.29 -11.30 -5.08
N GLU A 165 9.14 -12.34 -5.15
CA GLU A 165 8.80 -13.67 -4.61
C GLU A 165 8.52 -13.65 -3.11
N LEU A 166 9.31 -12.89 -2.35
CA LEU A 166 9.11 -12.75 -0.90
C LEU A 166 7.76 -12.11 -0.59
N LEU A 167 7.42 -10.99 -1.25
CA LEU A 167 6.16 -10.30 -1.00
C LEU A 167 4.95 -11.15 -1.38
N GLU A 168 5.03 -11.89 -2.48
CA GLU A 168 3.96 -12.78 -2.92
C GLU A 168 3.83 -14.05 -2.08
N SER A 169 4.90 -14.46 -1.38
CA SER A 169 4.89 -15.63 -0.49
C SER A 169 4.19 -15.37 0.85
N PHE A 170 3.96 -14.12 1.23
CA PHE A 170 3.36 -13.81 2.52
C PHE A 170 1.95 -14.38 2.63
N ARG A 171 1.65 -14.87 3.83
CA ARG A 171 0.36 -15.37 4.27
C ARG A 171 -0.15 -14.45 5.38
N ASP A 172 -1.45 -14.24 5.43
CA ASP A 172 -2.11 -13.39 6.42
C ASP A 172 -1.38 -12.05 6.56
N THR A 173 -1.24 -11.29 5.49
CA THR A 173 -0.43 -10.05 5.50
C THR A 173 -1.28 -8.82 5.22
N THR A 174 -0.81 -7.68 5.73
CA THR A 174 -1.33 -6.36 5.35
C THR A 174 -0.21 -5.56 4.69
N ILE A 175 -0.41 -5.17 3.43
CA ILE A 175 0.60 -4.43 2.65
C ILE A 175 0.09 -3.02 2.35
N MET A 176 0.84 -2.03 2.82
CA MET A 176 0.57 -0.62 2.55
C MET A 176 1.18 -0.23 1.21
N LEU A 177 0.39 0.10 0.21
CA LEU A 177 0.87 0.37 -1.15
C LEU A 177 0.91 1.89 -1.41
N PRO A 178 2.08 2.53 -1.50
CA PRO A 178 2.14 3.94 -1.88
C PRO A 178 1.60 4.14 -3.29
N SER A 179 0.80 5.19 -3.49
CA SER A 179 0.34 5.58 -4.83
C SER A 179 1.51 6.01 -5.73
N ASN A 180 1.31 6.03 -7.03
CA ASN A 180 2.33 6.53 -7.97
C ASN A 180 2.71 7.99 -7.72
N GLU A 181 1.78 8.81 -7.23
CA GLU A 181 2.02 10.19 -6.81
C GLU A 181 2.87 10.24 -5.53
N ALA A 182 2.58 9.36 -4.56
CA ALA A 182 3.39 9.21 -3.36
C ALA A 182 4.83 8.83 -3.71
N MET A 183 5.02 7.85 -4.60
CA MET A 183 6.34 7.40 -5.05
C MET A 183 7.11 8.51 -5.76
N GLU A 184 6.44 9.36 -6.57
CA GLU A 184 7.10 10.47 -7.26
C GLU A 184 7.64 11.53 -6.29
N LYS A 185 6.93 11.84 -5.21
CA LYS A 185 7.37 12.80 -4.18
C LYS A 185 8.74 12.42 -3.59
N TYR A 186 9.06 11.12 -3.51
CA TYR A 186 10.30 10.61 -2.93
C TYR A 186 11.27 10.05 -3.96
N LYS A 187 11.03 10.25 -5.27
CA LYS A 187 11.82 9.64 -6.35
C LYS A 187 13.32 9.81 -6.17
N PHE A 188 13.79 11.05 -5.99
CA PHE A 188 15.22 11.32 -5.81
C PHE A 188 15.82 10.66 -4.57
N HIS A 189 15.05 10.56 -3.49
CA HIS A 189 15.49 9.87 -2.28
C HIS A 189 15.62 8.36 -2.56
N LEU A 190 14.57 7.74 -3.11
CA LEU A 190 14.53 6.31 -3.41
C LEU A 190 15.58 5.89 -4.45
N GLU A 191 15.88 6.74 -5.43
CA GLU A 191 16.93 6.50 -6.42
C GLU A 191 18.34 6.54 -5.83
N SER A 192 18.54 7.30 -4.75
CA SER A 192 19.83 7.41 -4.05
C SER A 192 20.13 6.24 -3.10
N LEU A 193 19.12 5.43 -2.77
CA LEU A 193 19.25 4.33 -1.82
C LEU A 193 19.96 3.11 -2.43
N GLY A 194 20.80 2.47 -1.61
CA GLY A 194 21.38 1.18 -1.95
C GLY A 194 20.33 0.05 -1.84
N PRO A 195 20.63 -1.16 -2.38
CA PRO A 195 19.68 -2.28 -2.35
C PRO A 195 19.17 -2.67 -0.95
N ALA A 196 20.02 -2.61 0.08
CA ALA A 196 19.63 -2.93 1.45
C ALA A 196 18.61 -1.92 2.02
N ASP A 197 18.82 -0.63 1.76
CA ASP A 197 17.93 0.43 2.20
C ASP A 197 16.61 0.42 1.43
N LEU A 198 16.64 0.04 0.14
CA LEU A 198 15.44 -0.20 -0.65
C LEU A 198 14.60 -1.35 -0.07
N ARG A 199 15.24 -2.48 0.28
CA ARG A 199 14.55 -3.60 0.92
C ARG A 199 13.94 -3.19 2.27
N THR A 200 14.68 -2.41 3.06
CA THR A 200 14.18 -1.86 4.32
C THR A 200 12.97 -0.94 4.11
N THR A 201 13.03 -0.07 3.09
CA THR A 201 11.94 0.82 2.71
C THR A 201 10.69 0.05 2.29
N ILE A 202 10.82 -1.01 1.49
CA ILE A 202 9.71 -1.89 1.14
C ILE A 202 9.17 -2.59 2.39
N ASN A 203 10.03 -3.10 3.26
CA ASN A 203 9.62 -3.78 4.50
C ASN A 203 8.92 -2.86 5.52
N ASN A 204 9.07 -1.54 5.44
CA ASN A 204 8.26 -0.59 6.22
C ASN A 204 6.77 -0.66 5.88
N HIS A 205 6.43 -1.19 4.71
CA HIS A 205 5.08 -1.24 4.18
C HIS A 205 4.40 -2.59 4.38
N VAL A 206 5.07 -3.56 5.00
CA VAL A 206 4.54 -4.93 5.15
C VAL A 206 4.31 -5.20 6.63
N ILE A 207 3.08 -5.54 7.00
CA ILE A 207 2.73 -6.00 8.34
C ILE A 207 2.50 -7.52 8.27
N PRO A 208 3.39 -8.33 8.85
CA PRO A 208 3.33 -9.78 8.71
C PRO A 208 2.29 -10.41 9.67
N ASN A 209 1.73 -11.55 9.26
CA ASN A 209 0.87 -12.42 10.07
C ASN A 209 -0.40 -11.77 10.64
N ARG A 210 -0.86 -10.68 10.03
CA ARG A 210 -2.11 -9.99 10.35
C ARG A 210 -2.77 -9.47 9.08
N VAL A 211 -4.06 -9.77 8.94
CA VAL A 211 -4.95 -9.13 7.95
C VAL A 211 -5.75 -8.05 8.68
N LEU A 212 -5.53 -6.79 8.30
CA LEU A 212 -6.08 -5.62 8.98
C LEU A 212 -6.93 -4.84 8.00
N TYR A 213 -8.24 -4.91 8.15
CA TYR A 213 -9.22 -4.17 7.34
C TYR A 213 -9.45 -2.77 7.89
N HIS A 214 -10.23 -1.96 7.19
CA HIS A 214 -10.61 -0.62 7.66
C HIS A 214 -11.22 -0.61 9.07
N THR A 215 -11.95 -1.66 9.46
CA THR A 215 -12.55 -1.79 10.80
C THR A 215 -11.51 -1.87 11.92
N ASN A 216 -10.28 -2.28 11.61
CA ASN A 216 -9.16 -2.25 12.56
C ASN A 216 -8.58 -0.84 12.77
N PHE A 217 -8.92 0.13 11.92
CA PHE A 217 -8.51 1.52 12.10
C PHE A 217 -9.52 2.18 13.05
N GLY A 218 -9.31 2.10 14.37
CA GLY A 218 -10.22 2.73 15.33
C GLY A 218 -10.07 2.26 16.79
N ALA A 219 -10.74 2.96 17.71
CA ALA A 219 -10.91 2.63 19.13
C ALA A 219 -9.63 2.29 19.95
N GLY A 220 -8.51 2.97 19.67
CA GLY A 220 -7.33 2.95 20.53
C GLY A 220 -6.00 2.78 19.79
N SER A 221 -5.69 3.67 18.85
CA SER A 221 -4.37 3.80 18.18
C SER A 221 -3.64 2.46 18.04
N GLU A 222 -4.16 1.53 17.24
CA GLU A 222 -3.52 0.22 17.16
C GLU A 222 -2.11 0.39 16.59
N GLU A 223 -1.11 0.13 17.43
CA GLU A 223 0.28 0.15 17.01
C GLU A 223 0.66 -1.26 16.54
N VAL A 224 0.96 -1.37 15.25
CA VAL A 224 1.44 -2.59 14.62
C VAL A 224 2.89 -2.43 14.21
N THR A 225 3.59 -3.54 14.01
CA THR A 225 5.02 -3.52 13.66
C THR A 225 5.19 -4.06 12.25
N ALA A 226 5.81 -3.27 11.39
CA ALA A 226 6.17 -3.69 10.05
C ALA A 226 7.33 -4.70 10.06
N VAL A 227 7.58 -5.40 8.96
CA VAL A 227 8.69 -6.36 8.80
C VAL A 227 10.05 -5.71 9.10
N SER A 228 10.21 -4.42 8.80
CA SER A 228 11.42 -3.66 9.10
C SER A 228 11.63 -3.36 10.60
N GLY A 229 10.63 -3.60 11.44
CA GLY A 229 10.58 -3.16 12.83
C GLY A 229 9.95 -1.77 13.03
N LEU A 230 9.59 -1.07 11.95
CA LEU A 230 8.93 0.24 12.03
C LEU A 230 7.57 0.10 12.73
N LYS A 231 7.31 0.98 13.72
CA LYS A 231 6.01 1.10 14.37
C LYS A 231 5.06 1.89 13.50
N LEU A 232 3.89 1.31 13.24
CA LEU A 232 2.83 1.88 12.44
C LEU A 232 1.60 2.05 13.31
N LYS A 233 1.16 3.29 13.49
CA LYS A 233 -0.08 3.63 14.17
C LYS A 233 -1.21 3.65 13.15
N LEU A 234 -2.18 2.76 13.33
CA LEU A 234 -3.43 2.77 12.57
C LEU A 234 -4.43 3.68 13.27
N SER A 235 -5.00 4.63 12.54
CA SER A 235 -5.96 5.57 13.11
C SER A 235 -7.03 5.97 12.12
N ARG A 236 -8.15 6.44 12.66
CA ARG A 236 -9.31 6.94 11.95
C ARG A 236 -9.64 8.29 12.55
N ASP A 237 -9.79 9.32 11.71
CA ASP A 237 -10.11 10.67 12.17
C ASP A 237 -11.62 10.87 12.40
N SER A 238 -12.02 12.08 12.79
CA SER A 238 -13.43 12.40 13.09
C SER A 238 -14.34 12.43 11.85
N VAL A 239 -13.78 12.41 10.65
CA VAL A 239 -14.51 12.37 9.38
C VAL A 239 -14.31 11.04 8.64
N ASP A 240 -13.95 10.00 9.39
CA ASP A 240 -13.81 8.61 8.93
C ASP A 240 -12.68 8.35 7.93
N ARG A 241 -11.70 9.27 7.82
CA ARG A 241 -10.51 9.03 7.02
C ARG A 241 -9.52 8.17 7.78
N LEU A 242 -8.95 7.17 7.10
CA LEU A 242 -7.98 6.26 7.68
C LEU A 242 -6.55 6.75 7.45
N PHE A 243 -5.69 6.50 8.44
CA PHE A 243 -4.29 6.89 8.41
C PHE A 243 -3.39 5.78 8.95
N VAL A 244 -2.22 5.65 8.33
CA VAL A 244 -1.09 4.87 8.84
C VAL A 244 0.02 5.86 9.16
N ASN A 245 0.32 6.05 10.44
CA ASN A 245 1.10 7.19 10.92
C ASN A 245 0.51 8.52 10.41
N HIS A 246 1.19 9.21 9.50
CA HIS A 246 0.73 10.45 8.87
C HIS A 246 0.31 10.27 7.40
N ALA A 247 0.38 9.05 6.87
CA ALA A 247 -0.02 8.74 5.50
C ALA A 247 -1.52 8.46 5.47
N GLN A 248 -2.26 9.17 4.63
CA GLN A 248 -3.68 8.92 4.42
C GLN A 248 -3.87 7.68 3.55
N VAL A 249 -4.82 6.83 3.93
CA VAL A 249 -5.30 5.76 3.07
C VAL A 249 -6.21 6.38 2.00
N LEU A 250 -5.79 6.30 0.74
CA LEU A 250 -6.55 6.72 -0.43
C LEU A 250 -7.55 5.67 -0.89
N LYS A 251 -7.21 4.38 -0.69
CA LYS A 251 -8.06 3.25 -1.05
C LYS A 251 -7.85 2.12 -0.06
N GLN A 252 -8.91 1.74 0.64
CA GLN A 252 -8.86 0.72 1.67
C GLN A 252 -9.27 -0.65 1.15
N ASP A 253 -8.87 -1.69 1.89
CA ASP A 253 -9.32 -3.06 1.74
C ASP A 253 -9.15 -3.66 0.34
N VAL A 254 -8.04 -3.35 -0.34
CA VAL A 254 -7.71 -3.98 -1.62
C VAL A 254 -7.34 -5.44 -1.35
N LEU A 255 -8.21 -6.37 -1.73
CA LEU A 255 -8.01 -7.79 -1.46
C LEU A 255 -6.86 -8.35 -2.30
N ILE A 256 -5.94 -9.07 -1.67
CA ILE A 256 -4.82 -9.76 -2.33
C ILE A 256 -4.78 -11.24 -1.92
N TYR A 257 -4.15 -12.08 -2.72
CA TYR A 257 -4.06 -13.52 -2.49
C TYR A 257 -3.61 -13.90 -1.07
N GLY A 258 -2.64 -13.16 -0.52
CA GLY A 258 -2.07 -13.38 0.81
C GLY A 258 -2.68 -12.57 1.95
N GLY A 259 -3.73 -11.78 1.72
CA GLY A 259 -4.29 -10.88 2.74
C GLY A 259 -4.97 -9.65 2.18
N VAL A 260 -4.58 -8.48 2.66
CA VAL A 260 -5.20 -7.20 2.27
C VAL A 260 -4.14 -6.13 2.04
N SER A 261 -4.47 -5.16 1.20
CA SER A 261 -3.65 -3.98 0.96
C SER A 261 -4.44 -2.69 1.13
N HIS A 262 -3.75 -1.62 1.51
CA HIS A 262 -4.31 -0.27 1.58
C HIS A 262 -3.41 0.68 0.80
N VAL A 263 -3.99 1.46 -0.12
CA VAL A 263 -3.23 2.41 -0.92
C VAL A 263 -3.03 3.70 -0.13
N LEU A 264 -1.79 4.18 -0.03
CA LEU A 264 -1.40 5.36 0.74
C LEU A 264 -1.02 6.54 -0.16
N ASP A 265 -1.22 7.76 0.34
CA ASP A 265 -0.81 9.02 -0.31
C ASP A 265 0.68 9.40 -0.09
N ASN A 266 1.39 8.57 0.67
CA ASN A 266 2.75 8.82 1.15
C ASN A 266 3.55 7.51 1.29
N VAL A 267 4.89 7.61 1.35
CA VAL A 267 5.81 6.48 1.54
C VAL A 267 6.20 6.38 3.02
N LEU A 268 6.14 5.17 3.58
CA LEU A 268 6.53 4.89 4.96
C LEU A 268 8.06 4.79 5.09
N LEU A 269 8.65 5.72 5.84
CA LEU A 269 10.08 5.84 6.08
C LEU A 269 10.37 5.82 7.60
N VAL A 270 11.58 5.39 7.99
CA VAL A 270 11.97 5.22 9.40
C VAL A 270 11.98 6.55 10.18
N ASN A 271 12.29 7.68 9.52
CA ASN A 271 12.37 9.00 10.15
C ASN A 271 11.18 9.90 9.78
N GLN A 272 9.95 9.41 10.00
CA GLN A 272 8.75 10.27 9.96
C GLN A 272 8.47 10.96 11.32
N SER A 273 9.51 11.23 12.11
CA SER A 273 9.43 12.14 13.25
C SER A 273 9.22 13.56 12.71
N SER A 274 7.95 13.95 12.53
CA SER A 274 7.42 15.33 12.61
C SER A 274 8.35 16.49 12.25
N ASP A 275 9.11 16.44 11.14
CA ASP A 275 9.99 17.56 10.73
C ASP A 275 10.28 17.59 9.22
N LEU A 276 9.30 17.19 8.39
CA LEU A 276 9.20 17.68 7.02
C LEU A 276 7.89 18.44 6.83
N ASN A 277 7.53 19.26 7.82
CA ASN A 277 6.80 20.47 7.50
C ASN A 277 7.80 21.39 6.80
N VAL A 278 7.99 21.21 5.49
CA VAL A 278 8.54 22.28 4.66
C VAL A 278 7.50 23.39 4.74
N LYS A 279 7.58 24.20 5.80
CA LYS A 279 6.89 25.47 5.86
C LYS A 279 7.31 26.21 4.61
N SER A 280 6.38 26.36 3.68
CA SER A 280 6.46 27.26 2.54
C SER A 280 6.80 28.71 2.95
N ASP A 281 6.80 28.99 4.24
CA ASP A 281 6.91 30.30 4.87
C ASP A 281 8.33 30.91 4.77
N GLY A 282 9.36 30.13 4.45
CA GLY A 282 10.73 30.63 4.34
C GLY A 282 11.12 31.20 2.98
N LEU A 283 10.50 30.72 1.89
CA LEU A 283 10.84 31.15 0.52
C LEU A 283 10.12 32.45 0.12
N TRP A 284 8.93 32.70 0.67
CA TRP A 284 8.17 33.94 0.39
C TRP A 284 8.73 35.18 1.10
N GLN A 285 9.40 35.05 2.25
CA GLN A 285 10.01 36.22 2.91
C GLN A 285 11.25 36.73 2.18
N TYR A 286 12.01 35.86 1.52
CA TYR A 286 13.15 36.28 0.70
C TYR A 286 12.70 36.93 -0.62
N VAL A 287 11.64 36.40 -1.25
CA VAL A 287 11.07 36.97 -2.48
C VAL A 287 10.31 38.29 -2.21
N ALA A 288 9.68 38.44 -1.04
CA ALA A 288 9.01 39.68 -0.65
C ALA A 288 9.98 40.83 -0.30
N SER A 289 11.24 40.53 0.08
CA SER A 289 12.26 41.57 0.32
C SER A 289 12.86 42.20 -0.95
N LEU A 290 12.49 41.73 -2.15
CA LEU A 290 12.94 42.27 -3.44
C LEU A 290 11.90 43.17 -4.14
N ARG A 291 10.87 43.65 -3.43
CA ARG A 291 9.90 44.63 -3.96
C ARG A 291 10.47 46.05 -4.03
N TRP A 292 11.46 46.27 -4.89
CA TRP A 292 11.85 47.61 -5.33
C TRP A 292 12.27 47.57 -6.81
N TYR A 293 11.27 47.63 -7.71
CA TYR A 293 11.26 48.39 -8.98
C TYR A 293 10.06 47.91 -9.81
N GLU A 294 8.95 48.65 -9.80
CA GLU A 294 8.01 48.61 -10.91
C GLU A 294 8.63 49.42 -12.05
N TYR A 295 9.24 48.73 -13.02
CA TYR A 295 9.59 49.35 -14.31
C TYR A 295 8.83 48.64 -15.43
N PRO A 296 8.15 49.37 -16.33
CA PRO A 296 7.42 48.77 -17.43
C PRO A 296 8.41 48.40 -18.54
N TRP A 297 8.73 47.11 -18.67
CA TRP A 297 9.61 46.60 -19.72
C TRP A 297 8.96 46.80 -21.10
N LYS A 298 9.63 47.52 -22.00
CA LYS A 298 9.16 47.76 -23.37
C LYS A 298 9.90 46.97 -24.46
N ASN A 299 10.95 46.20 -24.17
CA ASN A 299 11.69 45.42 -25.19
C ASN A 299 12.34 44.12 -24.67
N THR A 300 12.50 43.14 -25.56
CA THR A 300 12.90 41.74 -25.31
C THR A 300 14.35 41.52 -24.87
N THR A 301 15.27 42.44 -25.15
CA THR A 301 16.69 42.30 -24.78
C THR A 301 16.94 42.47 -23.29
N GLU A 302 16.14 43.27 -22.58
CA GLU A 302 16.37 43.51 -21.14
C GLU A 302 15.85 42.38 -20.24
N VAL A 303 14.84 41.63 -20.71
CA VAL A 303 14.29 40.46 -20.01
C VAL A 303 15.35 39.35 -19.88
N ILE A 304 16.18 39.18 -20.91
CA ILE A 304 17.23 38.15 -20.95
C ILE A 304 18.35 38.47 -19.95
N PHE A 305 18.76 39.74 -19.83
CA PHE A 305 19.77 40.15 -18.85
C PHE A 305 19.27 40.08 -17.40
N GLY A 306 18.00 40.42 -17.15
CA GLY A 306 17.38 40.27 -15.82
C GLY A 306 17.27 38.82 -15.36
N ALA A 307 16.87 37.91 -16.26
CA ALA A 307 16.78 36.48 -15.96
C ALA A 307 18.15 35.85 -15.71
N ALA A 308 19.18 36.25 -16.46
CA ALA A 308 20.55 35.77 -16.26
C ALA A 308 21.13 36.18 -14.90
N LEU A 309 20.86 37.41 -14.44
CA LEU A 309 21.33 37.89 -13.13
C LEU A 309 20.66 37.14 -11.96
N LEU A 310 19.37 36.83 -12.07
CA LEU A 310 18.63 36.03 -11.07
C LEU A 310 19.13 34.59 -11.00
N PHE A 311 19.50 33.98 -12.14
CA PHE A 311 20.10 32.64 -12.18
C PHE A 311 21.48 32.60 -11.51
N ILE A 312 22.32 33.62 -11.74
CA ILE A 312 23.66 33.71 -11.14
C ILE A 312 23.56 33.91 -9.61
N LEU A 313 22.64 34.76 -9.16
CA LEU A 313 22.38 34.97 -7.72
C LEU A 313 21.81 33.72 -7.06
N GLY A 314 20.90 33.00 -7.72
CA GLY A 314 20.38 31.72 -7.24
C GLY A 314 21.46 30.65 -7.07
N ALA A 315 22.39 30.55 -8.04
CA ALA A 315 23.50 29.62 -7.99
C ALA A 315 24.48 29.93 -6.84
N LEU A 316 24.73 31.21 -6.54
CA LEU A 316 25.57 31.65 -5.43
C LEU A 316 24.95 31.32 -4.06
N VAL A 317 23.62 31.45 -3.93
CA VAL A 317 22.90 31.07 -2.69
C VAL A 317 22.99 29.56 -2.46
N ILE A 318 22.81 28.75 -3.50
CA ILE A 318 22.94 27.28 -3.42
C ILE A 318 24.37 26.89 -2.99
N GLN A 319 25.41 27.49 -3.57
CA GLN A 319 26.79 27.22 -3.16
C GLN A 319 27.08 27.61 -1.70
N LYS A 320 26.51 28.73 -1.22
CA LYS A 320 26.70 29.19 0.15
C LYS A 320 26.01 28.29 1.18
N VAL A 321 24.82 27.78 0.86
CA VAL A 321 24.08 26.80 1.69
C VAL A 321 24.82 25.47 1.74
N VAL A 322 25.36 24.98 0.62
CA VAL A 322 26.17 23.75 0.58
C VAL A 322 27.45 23.89 1.41
N ARG A 323 28.14 25.05 1.33
CA ARG A 323 29.33 25.35 2.17
C ARG A 323 29.02 25.45 3.65
N TRP A 324 27.85 25.96 4.02
CA TRP A 324 27.44 26.06 5.43
C TRP A 324 27.12 24.68 6.02
N LYS A 325 26.53 23.78 5.22
CA LYS A 325 26.23 22.40 5.62
C LYS A 325 27.47 21.52 5.80
N THR A 326 28.56 21.79 5.06
CA THR A 326 29.85 21.10 5.27
C THR A 326 30.64 21.66 6.47
N SER A 327 30.49 22.95 6.80
CA SER A 327 31.16 23.56 7.97
C SER A 327 30.52 23.20 9.31
N SER A 328 29.26 22.79 9.35
CA SER A 328 28.52 22.50 10.59
C SER A 328 28.63 21.05 11.08
N TYR A 329 29.33 20.17 10.33
CA TYR A 329 29.57 18.77 10.72
C TYR A 329 30.95 18.52 11.35
N GLN A 330 31.70 19.57 11.72
CA GLN A 330 32.88 19.44 12.56
C GLN A 330 32.85 20.43 13.71
N ARG A 331 32.25 20.01 14.83
CA ARG A 331 32.86 20.07 16.17
C ARG A 331 31.87 19.56 17.22
N ASP A 332 32.37 18.71 18.11
CA ASP A 332 32.11 18.67 19.55
C ASP A 332 33.25 17.85 20.18
N PHE A 333 34.23 18.55 20.80
CA PHE A 333 34.54 18.62 22.25
C PHE A 333 35.50 17.49 22.71
N GLY A 334 36.56 17.70 23.50
CA GLY A 334 37.10 18.86 24.25
C GLY A 334 38.62 18.62 24.52
N GLY A 335 39.38 19.45 25.24
CA GLY A 335 39.07 20.62 26.04
C GLY A 335 40.34 21.36 26.51
N CYS A 336 40.10 22.45 27.24
CA CYS A 336 40.97 23.25 28.12
C CYS A 336 42.29 23.86 27.56
N ILE A 337 42.24 25.18 27.33
CA ILE A 337 43.39 26.07 27.19
C ILE A 337 43.60 26.77 28.54
N THR A 338 44.74 26.53 29.19
CA THR A 338 45.25 27.40 30.27
C THR A 338 46.30 28.34 29.70
N LYS A 339 46.14 29.63 30.01
CA LYS A 339 47.15 30.68 29.82
C LYS A 339 48.35 30.37 30.72
N GLU A 340 49.53 30.18 30.13
CA GLU A 340 50.82 30.70 30.61
C GLU A 340 51.91 30.29 29.61
N GLY A 341 52.73 31.27 29.22
CA GLY A 341 53.67 31.12 28.12
C GLY A 341 54.93 30.37 28.52
N VAL A 342 55.38 29.46 27.66
CA VAL A 342 56.81 29.16 27.46
C VAL A 342 56.99 28.75 26.01
N VAL A 343 57.84 29.49 25.29
CA VAL A 343 58.40 29.16 23.99
C VAL A 343 59.34 27.97 24.15
N ARG A 344 59.17 26.91 23.36
CA ARG A 344 60.29 26.03 22.95
C ARG A 344 60.11 25.56 21.51
N GLU A 345 61.09 25.91 20.68
CA GLU A 345 61.41 25.23 19.44
C GLU A 345 61.66 23.73 19.70
N THR A 346 61.16 22.87 18.82
CA THR A 346 61.87 21.64 18.47
C THR A 346 61.60 21.28 17.01
N GLN A 347 62.71 20.96 16.37
CA GLN A 347 62.97 20.73 14.95
C GLN A 347 62.79 19.24 14.60
N PHE A 348 62.72 18.93 13.30
CA PHE A 348 62.94 17.62 12.65
C PHE A 348 61.82 16.56 12.76
N ARG A 349 61.52 15.69 11.78
CA ARG A 349 62.11 15.33 10.46
C ARG A 349 61.05 14.56 9.66
N SER A 350 60.96 14.79 8.37
CA SER A 350 60.26 13.95 7.39
C SER A 350 61.07 12.68 7.11
N SER A 351 60.42 11.51 7.09
CA SER A 351 61.01 10.26 6.58
C SER A 351 60.08 9.64 5.53
N VAL A 352 60.54 9.65 4.29
CA VAL A 352 60.02 8.85 3.17
C VAL A 352 60.71 7.49 3.23
N VAL A 353 59.95 6.39 3.12
CA VAL A 353 60.51 5.04 2.97
C VAL A 353 59.94 4.41 1.70
N TYR A 354 60.82 4.18 0.73
CA TYR A 354 60.61 3.33 -0.44
C TYR A 354 61.00 1.88 -0.09
N TYR A 355 60.21 0.91 -0.52
CA TYR A 355 60.62 -0.50 -0.56
C TYR A 355 60.76 -0.96 -2.02
N TYR A 356 61.97 -1.37 -2.38
CA TYR A 356 62.33 -2.09 -3.61
C TYR A 356 62.29 -3.60 -3.34
N ALA A 357 61.84 -4.37 -4.32
CA ALA A 357 61.91 -5.83 -4.38
C ALA A 357 63.23 -6.33 -4.98
N PRO A 358 63.69 -7.53 -4.58
CA PRO A 358 64.26 -8.51 -5.55
C PRO A 358 63.84 -9.96 -5.18
N VAL A 359 63.76 -10.98 -6.05
CA VAL A 359 64.19 -11.28 -7.43
C VAL A 359 63.06 -12.05 -8.12
#